data_AF-A0A5K0VMH9-F1
#
_entry.id   AF-A0A5K0VMH9-F1
#
_cell.length_a   1.000
_cell.length_b   1.000
_cell.length_c   1.000
_cell.angle_alpha   90.00
_cell.angle_beta   90.00
_cell.angle_gamma   90.00
#
_symmetry.space_group_name_H-M   'P 1'
#
loop_
_entity.id
_entity.type
_entity.pdbx_description
1 polymer ?
#
loop_
_entity_poly.entity_id
_entity_poly.type
_entity_poly.pdbx_seq_one_letter_code
_entity_poly.pdbx_strand_id
1 'polypeptide(L)'
;MITGTRTTTTTTERTSPLLHHSFPLADSLPTDSSSSSSGGGAAGNGGLTTTITTAVLKKGPWTSSEDAILVAYVNKHGEGNWNAVQKNSGLSRCGKSCRLRWANHLRPNLKKGAFSPEEERLILELHAKLGNKWARMAAQ
;
A
#
# COMPACT_ATOMS: atom_id res chain seq x y z
N MET A 1 33.91 59.72 7.61
CA MET A 1 32.70 59.12 7.02
C MET A 1 33.12 57.88 6.24
N ILE A 2 32.29 56.85 6.18
CA ILE A 2 32.68 55.47 5.86
C ILE A 2 32.19 54.99 4.48
N THR A 3 33.13 54.43 3.70
CA THR A 3 33.03 53.25 2.80
C THR A 3 31.91 53.08 1.76
N GLY A 4 32.31 52.65 0.55
CA GLY A 4 31.47 52.02 -0.49
C GLY A 4 31.84 52.53 -1.89
N THR A 5 32.55 51.86 -2.81
CA THR A 5 32.57 50.44 -3.28
C THR A 5 31.19 49.98 -3.78
N ARG A 6 30.99 49.39 -4.96
CA ARG A 6 31.88 48.99 -6.08
C ARG A 6 30.99 48.56 -7.26
N THR A 7 31.32 48.86 -8.52
CA THR A 7 30.79 48.11 -9.68
C THR A 7 31.64 48.35 -10.93
N THR A 8 32.17 47.28 -11.52
CA THR A 8 32.70 47.28 -12.89
C THR A 8 32.23 46.02 -13.60
N THR A 9 31.73 46.22 -14.81
CA THR A 9 31.12 45.24 -15.73
C THR A 9 32.13 44.29 -16.37
N THR A 10 31.64 43.34 -17.18
CA THR A 10 32.22 42.69 -18.39
C THR A 10 31.90 41.17 -18.40
N THR A 11 31.55 40.43 -19.46
CA THR A 11 31.01 40.63 -20.83
C THR A 11 30.82 39.20 -21.40
N THR A 12 29.58 38.83 -21.73
CA THR A 12 29.08 38.19 -22.98
C THR A 12 29.90 37.16 -23.82
N GLU A 13 29.18 36.15 -24.35
CA GLU A 13 29.51 35.16 -25.41
C GLU A 13 30.47 33.99 -25.04
N ARG A 14 30.45 32.80 -25.67
CA ARG A 14 29.45 31.97 -26.40
C ARG A 14 30.12 30.61 -26.73
N THR A 15 29.33 29.54 -26.92
CA THR A 15 29.60 28.32 -27.75
C THR A 15 29.43 26.97 -27.02
N SER A 16 28.83 26.02 -27.74
CA SER A 16 28.36 24.68 -27.32
C SER A 16 29.40 23.57 -27.68
N PRO A 17 29.04 22.26 -27.77
CA PRO A 17 28.59 21.34 -26.71
C PRO A 17 29.47 20.05 -26.66
N LEU A 18 28.95 19.00 -25.98
CA LEU A 18 29.41 17.59 -25.96
C LEU A 18 30.58 17.25 -25.00
N LEU A 19 30.31 16.39 -24.01
CA LEU A 19 30.80 15.01 -24.03
C LEU A 19 30.27 14.16 -22.85
N HIS A 20 29.87 12.94 -23.22
CA HIS A 20 29.43 11.81 -22.41
C HIS A 20 30.24 11.59 -21.12
N HIS A 21 29.58 11.58 -19.96
CA HIS A 21 30.18 11.19 -18.68
C HIS A 21 29.54 9.90 -18.16
N SER A 22 30.31 8.82 -18.21
CA SER A 22 29.96 7.49 -17.73
C SER A 22 29.81 7.46 -16.21
N PHE A 23 28.82 6.72 -15.71
CA PHE A 23 28.76 6.35 -14.28
C PHE A 23 29.83 5.30 -13.96
N PRO A 24 30.71 5.52 -12.96
CA PRO A 24 31.62 4.49 -12.47
C PRO A 24 30.93 3.58 -11.44
N LEU A 25 31.22 2.28 -11.54
CA LEU A 25 30.81 1.24 -10.60
C LEU A 25 32.00 0.91 -9.68
N ALA A 26 31.79 0.91 -8.37
CA ALA A 26 32.68 0.34 -7.35
C ALA A 26 31.77 -0.11 -6.18
N ASP A 27 31.56 -1.40 -5.94
CA ASP A 27 32.47 -2.44 -5.40
C ASP A 27 32.60 -2.41 -3.87
N SER A 28 32.82 -3.57 -3.26
CA SER A 28 32.36 -3.92 -1.90
C SER A 28 33.50 -4.20 -0.94
N LEU A 29 33.32 -3.88 0.35
CA LEU A 29 34.12 -4.48 1.43
C LEU A 29 33.25 -4.83 2.67
N PRO A 30 33.46 -6.00 3.29
CA PRO A 30 32.82 -6.42 4.55
C PRO A 30 33.76 -6.38 5.76
N THR A 31 33.21 -6.31 6.98
CA THR A 31 33.86 -6.83 8.21
C THR A 31 32.85 -7.06 9.35
N ASP A 32 33.13 -8.06 10.19
CA ASP A 32 32.38 -8.48 11.39
C ASP A 32 33.19 -8.09 12.67
N SER A 33 32.79 -8.26 13.95
CA SER A 33 31.73 -9.08 14.55
C SER A 33 31.36 -8.64 15.97
N SER A 34 30.12 -8.98 16.41
CA SER A 34 29.75 -9.24 17.83
C SER A 34 29.82 -8.05 18.83
N SER A 35 29.10 -7.92 19.95
CA SER A 35 28.10 -8.72 20.72
C SER A 35 27.58 -7.84 21.89
N SER A 36 26.44 -8.03 22.60
CA SER A 36 25.21 -8.84 22.42
C SER A 36 24.21 -8.55 23.58
N SER A 37 22.92 -8.91 23.43
CA SER A 37 21.90 -9.06 24.51
C SER A 37 21.29 -7.75 25.10
N SER A 38 20.07 -7.68 25.65
CA SER A 38 18.99 -8.65 25.98
C SER A 38 17.61 -7.96 25.91
N GLY A 39 16.50 -8.69 25.69
CA GLY A 39 15.15 -8.09 25.78
C GLY A 39 14.00 -8.96 25.26
N GLY A 40 13.66 -10.05 25.96
CA GLY A 40 12.53 -10.92 25.61
C GLY A 40 11.19 -10.42 26.14
N GLY A 41 10.09 -10.72 25.42
CA GLY A 41 8.73 -10.33 25.82
C GLY A 41 7.66 -10.84 24.85
N ALA A 42 7.39 -12.15 24.86
CA ALA A 42 6.37 -12.76 24.02
C ALA A 42 5.07 -13.01 24.79
N ALA A 43 3.93 -12.54 24.27
CA ALA A 43 2.58 -13.15 24.38
C ALA A 43 1.50 -12.23 23.77
N GLY A 44 1.38 -12.20 22.45
CA GLY A 44 0.25 -11.55 21.78
C GLY A 44 -1.01 -12.42 21.84
N ASN A 45 -1.85 -12.28 22.88
CA ASN A 45 -3.14 -12.97 22.94
C ASN A 45 -4.16 -12.36 21.96
N GLY A 46 -4.12 -12.83 20.71
CA GLY A 46 -5.03 -12.45 19.63
C GLY A 46 -5.44 -13.63 18.74
N GLY A 47 -5.36 -14.86 19.25
CA GLY A 47 -5.65 -16.10 18.51
C GLY A 47 -6.96 -16.75 18.96
N LEU A 48 -8.08 -16.37 18.35
CA LEU A 48 -9.32 -17.15 18.47
C LEU A 48 -9.13 -18.51 17.80
N THR A 49 -9.03 -19.56 18.60
CA THR A 49 -8.94 -20.95 18.15
C THR A 49 -10.27 -21.37 17.51
N THR A 50 -10.39 -21.22 16.19
CA THR A 50 -11.43 -21.90 15.42
C THR A 50 -10.81 -23.05 14.66
N THR A 51 -11.23 -24.26 15.02
CA THR A 51 -10.86 -25.54 14.42
C THR A 51 -10.89 -25.51 12.89
N ILE A 52 -9.70 -25.52 12.27
CA ILE A 52 -9.57 -25.59 10.82
C ILE A 52 -9.92 -27.01 10.37
N THR A 53 -11.13 -27.18 9.84
CA THR A 53 -11.49 -28.34 9.04
C THR A 53 -10.86 -28.24 7.65
N THR A 54 -10.46 -29.39 7.12
CA THR A 54 -9.59 -29.56 5.96
C THR A 54 -10.23 -29.15 4.63
N ALA A 55 -9.70 -28.11 3.99
CA ALA A 55 -9.74 -27.92 2.54
C ALA A 55 -8.58 -27.00 2.11
N VAL A 56 -7.85 -27.34 1.04
CA VAL A 56 -6.77 -26.50 0.52
C VAL A 56 -7.40 -25.27 -0.15
N LEU A 57 -7.47 -24.16 0.61
CA LEU A 57 -7.96 -22.88 0.11
C LEU A 57 -7.07 -22.37 -1.02
N LYS A 58 -7.68 -21.93 -2.13
CA LYS A 58 -6.94 -21.42 -3.28
C LYS A 58 -6.22 -20.12 -2.91
N LYS A 59 -4.89 -20.16 -2.89
CA LYS A 59 -4.02 -18.98 -2.90
C LYS A 59 -3.69 -18.64 -4.36
N GLY A 60 -3.96 -17.41 -4.77
CA GLY A 60 -3.83 -16.95 -6.15
C GLY A 60 -4.74 -15.75 -6.41
N PRO A 61 -4.61 -15.10 -7.60
CA PRO A 61 -5.48 -14.00 -7.99
C PRO A 61 -6.95 -14.43 -8.00
N TRP A 62 -7.86 -13.48 -7.83
CA TRP A 62 -9.30 -13.70 -7.96
C TRP A 62 -9.67 -13.74 -9.45
N THR A 63 -10.48 -14.73 -9.81
CA THR A 63 -11.03 -14.86 -11.17
C THR A 63 -12.40 -14.20 -11.29
N SER A 64 -12.77 -13.74 -12.49
CA SER A 64 -14.07 -13.11 -12.73
C SER A 64 -15.25 -14.01 -12.36
N SER A 65 -15.10 -15.33 -12.48
CA SER A 65 -16.11 -16.31 -12.06
C SER A 65 -16.28 -16.35 -10.54
N GLU A 66 -15.18 -16.29 -9.77
CA GLU A 66 -15.24 -16.19 -8.31
C GLU A 66 -15.84 -14.86 -7.84
N ASP A 67 -15.48 -13.76 -8.52
CA ASP A 67 -16.05 -12.44 -8.25
C ASP A 67 -17.57 -12.43 -8.53
N ALA A 68 -18.03 -13.03 -9.63
CA ALA A 68 -19.45 -13.14 -9.97
C ALA A 68 -20.24 -13.95 -8.92
N ILE A 69 -19.69 -15.07 -8.43
CA ILE A 69 -20.30 -15.86 -7.35
C ILE A 69 -20.39 -15.03 -6.07
N LEU A 70 -19.34 -14.29 -5.71
CA LEU A 70 -19.31 -13.42 -4.54
C LEU A 70 -20.35 -12.28 -4.64
N VAL A 71 -20.47 -11.64 -5.82
CA VAL A 71 -21.49 -10.61 -6.08
C VAL A 71 -22.90 -11.18 -5.98
N ALA A 72 -23.16 -12.32 -6.61
CA ALA A 72 -24.48 -12.98 -6.56
C ALA A 72 -24.87 -13.34 -5.11
N TYR A 73 -23.93 -13.83 -4.30
CA TYR A 73 -24.16 -14.12 -2.89
C TYR A 73 -24.50 -12.86 -2.09
N VAL A 74 -23.70 -11.78 -2.22
CA VAL A 74 -23.91 -10.54 -1.46
C VAL A 74 -25.21 -9.84 -1.89
N ASN A 75 -25.56 -9.86 -3.17
CA ASN A 75 -26.85 -9.32 -3.65
C ASN A 75 -28.05 -10.09 -3.09
N LYS A 76 -27.90 -11.40 -2.81
CA LYS A 76 -28.97 -12.25 -2.26
C LYS A 76 -29.07 -12.21 -0.73
N HIS A 77 -27.96 -12.03 -0.03
CA HIS A 77 -27.88 -12.19 1.44
C HIS A 77 -27.40 -10.94 2.21
N GLY A 78 -27.02 -9.88 1.51
CA GLY A 78 -26.47 -8.65 2.09
C GLY A 78 -24.97 -8.72 2.42
N GLU A 79 -24.39 -7.55 2.71
CA GLU A 79 -23.00 -7.42 3.19
C GLU A 79 -22.91 -7.87 4.66
N GLY A 80 -21.95 -8.74 5.01
CA GLY A 80 -21.57 -8.97 6.42
C GLY A 80 -21.27 -10.41 6.84
N ASN A 81 -22.06 -11.40 6.40
CA ASN A 81 -21.91 -12.78 6.86
C ASN A 81 -20.86 -13.58 6.05
N TRP A 82 -19.62 -13.10 6.06
CA TRP A 82 -18.56 -13.58 5.17
C TRP A 82 -18.14 -15.03 5.41
N ASN A 83 -18.34 -15.57 6.62
CA ASN A 83 -18.05 -16.98 6.93
C ASN A 83 -19.09 -17.93 6.31
N ALA A 84 -20.33 -17.48 6.12
CA ALA A 84 -21.35 -18.24 5.40
C ALA A 84 -21.08 -18.28 3.89
N VAL A 85 -20.51 -17.22 3.29
CA VAL A 85 -20.14 -17.17 1.85
C VAL A 85 -19.41 -18.44 1.41
N GLN A 86 -18.36 -18.85 2.13
CA GLN A 86 -17.57 -20.03 1.77
C GLN A 86 -18.41 -21.32 1.78
N LYS A 87 -19.29 -21.48 2.77
CA LYS A 87 -20.11 -22.70 2.95
C LYS A 87 -21.28 -22.74 1.97
N ASN A 88 -21.90 -21.59 1.69
CA ASN A 88 -23.15 -21.48 0.95
C ASN A 88 -22.96 -21.22 -0.56
N SER A 89 -21.78 -20.75 -1.00
CA SER A 89 -21.52 -20.42 -2.41
C SER A 89 -20.60 -21.42 -3.13
N GLY A 90 -20.09 -22.44 -2.44
CA GLY A 90 -19.09 -23.38 -2.99
C GLY A 90 -17.72 -22.76 -3.28
N LEU A 91 -17.47 -21.53 -2.82
CA LEU A 91 -16.27 -20.77 -3.16
C LEU A 91 -15.04 -21.27 -2.38
N SER A 92 -13.95 -21.62 -3.07
CA SER A 92 -12.71 -22.14 -2.45
C SER A 92 -11.85 -21.07 -1.75
N ARG A 93 -12.47 -20.03 -1.19
CA ARG A 93 -11.85 -18.86 -0.55
C ARG A 93 -12.42 -18.67 0.86
N CYS A 94 -11.59 -18.26 1.82
CA CYS A 94 -12.05 -18.01 3.18
C CYS A 94 -12.84 -16.70 3.29
N GLY A 95 -13.75 -16.63 4.28
CA GLY A 95 -14.57 -15.44 4.53
C GLY A 95 -13.77 -14.13 4.67
N LYS A 96 -12.58 -14.18 5.29
CA LYS A 96 -11.66 -13.02 5.35
C LYS A 96 -11.22 -12.54 3.97
N SER A 97 -10.95 -13.46 3.04
CA SER A 97 -10.61 -13.13 1.65
C SER A 97 -11.82 -12.57 0.90
N CYS A 98 -13.01 -13.16 1.08
CA CYS A 98 -14.25 -12.66 0.48
C CYS A 98 -14.57 -11.23 0.93
N ARG A 99 -14.48 -10.94 2.23
CA ARG A 99 -14.67 -9.58 2.77
C ARG A 99 -13.69 -8.57 2.15
N LEU A 100 -12.42 -8.94 2.06
CA LEU A 100 -11.37 -8.07 1.52
C LEU A 100 -11.60 -7.82 0.02
N ARG A 101 -11.94 -8.85 -0.75
CA ARG A 101 -12.25 -8.72 -2.18
C ARG A 101 -13.47 -7.84 -2.42
N TRP A 102 -14.52 -8.02 -1.62
CA TRP A 102 -15.72 -7.19 -1.69
C TRP A 102 -15.38 -5.72 -1.45
N ALA A 103 -14.80 -5.40 -0.29
CA ALA A 103 -14.51 -4.04 0.13
C ALA A 103 -13.57 -3.28 -0.82
N ASN A 104 -12.56 -3.97 -1.38
CA ASN A 104 -11.50 -3.34 -2.16
C ASN A 104 -11.70 -3.40 -3.69
N HIS A 105 -12.64 -4.20 -4.20
CA HIS A 105 -12.75 -4.41 -5.66
C HIS A 105 -14.19 -4.54 -6.19
N LEU A 106 -15.14 -5.11 -5.43
CA LEU A 106 -16.46 -5.47 -5.98
C LEU A 106 -17.61 -4.56 -5.53
N ARG A 107 -17.44 -3.84 -4.41
CA ARG A 107 -18.47 -2.94 -3.90
C ARG A 107 -18.84 -1.88 -4.95
N PRO A 108 -20.14 -1.66 -5.26
CA PRO A 108 -20.56 -0.80 -6.36
C PRO A 108 -20.17 0.67 -6.18
N ASN A 109 -20.14 1.16 -4.94
CA ASN A 109 -19.82 2.56 -4.62
C ASN A 109 -18.30 2.83 -4.52
N LEU A 110 -17.46 1.91 -5.02
CA LEU A 110 -16.01 2.06 -4.98
C LEU A 110 -15.51 2.79 -6.24
N LYS A 111 -14.98 4.01 -6.07
CA LYS A 111 -14.26 4.75 -7.12
C LYS A 111 -13.05 3.92 -7.60
N LYS A 112 -12.95 3.74 -8.91
CA LYS A 112 -11.84 3.06 -9.60
C LYS A 112 -11.31 4.00 -10.68
N GLY A 113 -10.15 4.59 -10.45
CA GLY A 113 -9.54 5.59 -11.32
C GLY A 113 -8.37 6.29 -10.66
N ALA A 114 -7.81 7.28 -11.33
CA ALA A 114 -6.92 8.25 -10.69
C ALA A 114 -7.70 9.13 -9.70
N PHE A 115 -7.01 9.68 -8.71
CA PHE A 115 -7.56 10.70 -7.83
C PHE A 115 -7.68 12.03 -8.57
N SER A 116 -8.64 12.88 -8.17
CA SER A 116 -8.64 14.28 -8.60
C SER A 116 -7.55 15.08 -7.85
N PRO A 117 -7.09 16.23 -8.37
CA PRO A 117 -6.10 17.07 -7.67
C PRO A 117 -6.55 17.48 -6.26
N GLU A 118 -7.86 17.65 -6.05
CA GLU A 118 -8.47 17.94 -4.75
C GLU A 118 -8.43 16.74 -3.80
N GLU A 119 -8.70 15.53 -4.33
CA GLU A 119 -8.56 14.27 -3.58
C GLU A 119 -7.10 14.01 -3.20
N GLU A 120 -6.15 14.25 -4.10
CA GLU A 120 -4.71 14.16 -3.81
C GLU A 120 -4.29 15.15 -2.71
N ARG A 121 -4.73 16.41 -2.80
CA ARG A 121 -4.48 17.42 -1.76
C ARG A 121 -5.04 16.98 -0.40
N LEU A 122 -6.24 16.42 -0.38
CA LEU A 122 -6.89 15.91 0.82
C LEU A 122 -6.14 14.70 1.40
N ILE A 123 -5.67 13.77 0.56
CA ILE A 123 -4.87 12.61 0.99
C ILE A 123 -3.59 13.07 1.67
N LEU A 124 -2.87 14.04 1.09
CA LEU A 124 -1.65 14.60 1.68
C LEU A 124 -1.94 15.32 3.01
N GLU A 125 -3.00 16.12 3.09
CA GLU A 125 -3.38 16.84 4.31
C GLU A 125 -3.80 15.88 5.44
N LEU A 126 -4.55 14.83 5.11
CA LEU A 126 -4.93 13.79 6.07
C LEU A 126 -3.72 12.96 6.49
N HIS A 127 -2.79 12.64 5.58
CA HIS A 127 -1.58 11.89 5.91
C HIS A 127 -0.67 12.68 6.85
N ALA A 128 -0.48 13.99 6.61
CA ALA A 128 0.29 14.87 7.49
C ALA A 128 -0.32 14.97 8.91
N LYS A 129 -1.66 14.92 9.04
CA LYS A 129 -2.36 15.00 10.33
C LYS A 129 -2.46 13.66 11.08
N LEU A 130 -2.63 12.55 10.37
CA LEU A 130 -2.94 11.23 10.95
C LEU A 130 -1.81 10.20 10.83
N GLY A 131 -0.80 10.45 9.98
CA GLY A 131 0.23 9.48 9.60
C GLY A 131 -0.32 8.28 8.83
N ASN A 132 0.32 7.12 8.96
CA ASN A 132 0.01 5.88 8.24
C ASN A 132 -1.30 5.18 8.70
N LYS A 133 -2.37 5.93 8.96
CA LYS A 133 -3.68 5.43 9.42
C LYS A 133 -4.67 5.32 8.24
N TRP A 134 -4.28 4.64 7.16
CA TRP A 134 -5.06 4.54 5.91
C TRP A 134 -6.53 4.20 6.09
N ALA A 135 -6.88 3.23 6.94
CA ALA A 135 -8.27 2.86 7.22
C ALA A 135 -9.09 3.95 7.91
N ARG A 136 -8.44 4.89 8.62
CA ARG A 136 -9.07 6.07 9.21
C ARG A 136 -9.21 7.20 8.18
N MET A 137 -8.21 7.37 7.31
CA MET A 137 -8.25 8.36 6.22
C MET A 137 -9.33 8.03 5.19
N ALA A 138 -9.44 6.75 4.79
CA ALA A 138 -10.46 6.27 3.85
C ALA A 138 -11.89 6.18 4.43
N ALA A 139 -12.10 6.70 5.65
CA ALA A 139 -13.40 6.80 6.31
C ALA A 139 -13.86 8.27 6.48
N GLN A 140 -13.08 9.24 5.97
CA GLN A 140 -13.47 10.64 5.83
C GLN A 140 -14.03 10.92 4.43
#